data_AF-A0AAU6MUR1-F1
#
_entry.id   AF-A0AAU6MUR1-F1
#
_cell.length_a   1.000
_cell.length_b   1.000
_cell.length_c   1.000
_cell.angle_alpha   90.00
_cell.angle_beta   90.00
_cell.angle_gamma   90.00
#
_symmetry.space_group_name_H-M   'P 1'
#
loop_
_entity.id
_entity.type
_entity.pdbx_description
1 polymer ?
#
loop_
_entity_poly.entity_id
_entity_poly.type
_entity_poly.pdbx_seq_one_letter_code
_entity_poly.pdbx_strand_id
1 'polypeptide(L)'
;MSEAPHEVRPEAWSEAQSDVELLTAAARTRLRAAHDGLGDGPVPWGVGVAVVVADLDAATFIAGVADFALTLPDDLCEGWYRAFTRTVFLAGRPASVAARHPGCRTTAGAPYAWYGPARRGELRPLSRLLRAFDGPAPIDVPTGPLTVTVPGGEPSGHVVDAAVAIGGVSTGDYLVHVHHLIAEAALRGLIGPGDTLRVDHRKALDTAEFRDLLAPARADRVQTRITRSRTEPHHPRLYGVLESNRLQGGH
;
A
#
# COMPACT_ATOMS: atom_id res chain seq x y z
N MET A 1 57.09 14.81 10.95
CA MET A 1 55.89 13.98 10.71
C MET A 1 54.72 14.74 11.29
N SER A 2 53.97 15.44 10.43
CA SER A 2 52.79 16.22 10.82
C SER A 2 51.56 15.40 10.47
N GLU A 3 50.75 15.05 11.46
CA GLU A 3 49.45 14.42 11.25
C GLU A 3 48.53 15.40 10.49
N ALA A 4 47.93 14.89 9.42
CA ALA A 4 46.90 15.61 8.67
C ALA A 4 45.58 15.57 9.46
N PRO A 5 44.79 16.65 9.51
CA PRO A 5 43.52 16.65 10.19
C PRO A 5 42.50 15.82 9.41
N HIS A 6 41.81 14.95 10.14
CA HIS A 6 40.72 14.10 9.68
C HIS A 6 39.56 14.99 9.19
N GLU A 7 39.39 15.06 7.88
CA GLU A 7 38.33 15.80 7.23
C GLU A 7 36.97 15.13 7.53
N VAL A 8 36.14 15.80 8.32
CA VAL A 8 34.76 15.36 8.61
C VAL A 8 33.90 15.78 7.42
N ARG A 9 33.43 14.82 6.61
CA ARG A 9 32.54 15.06 5.46
C ARG A 9 31.20 15.68 5.91
N PRO A 10 30.90 16.96 5.57
CA PRO A 10 29.67 17.63 6.02
C PRO A 10 28.41 17.31 5.17
N GLU A 11 28.55 16.64 4.04
CA GLU A 11 27.49 16.60 3.00
C GLU A 11 26.39 15.56 3.28
N ALA A 12 26.74 14.40 3.84
CA ALA A 12 25.80 13.28 4.03
C ALA A 12 24.69 13.57 5.07
N TRP A 13 24.95 14.45 6.04
CA TRP A 13 23.96 14.83 7.05
C TRP A 13 22.92 15.82 6.50
N SER A 14 23.31 16.67 5.55
CA SER A 14 22.41 17.64 4.90
C SER A 14 21.42 16.96 3.96
N GLU A 15 21.88 16.00 3.16
CA GLU A 15 21.02 15.27 2.22
C GLU A 15 20.01 14.38 2.95
N ALA A 16 20.46 13.60 3.95
CA ALA A 16 19.58 12.75 4.75
C ALA A 16 18.52 13.56 5.52
N GLN A 17 18.89 14.75 6.05
CA GLN A 17 17.92 15.65 6.67
C GLN A 17 16.92 16.18 5.65
N SER A 18 17.37 16.54 4.44
CA SER A 18 16.49 16.99 3.36
C SER A 18 15.50 15.92 2.88
N ASP A 19 15.92 14.65 2.87
CA ASP A 19 15.07 13.52 2.52
C ASP A 19 14.01 13.25 3.59
N VAL A 20 14.40 13.29 4.86
CA VAL A 20 13.46 13.15 5.98
C VAL A 20 12.41 14.27 5.94
N GLU A 21 12.82 15.51 5.67
CA GLU A 21 11.92 16.64 5.52
C GLU A 21 10.96 16.47 4.34
N LEU A 22 11.47 16.04 3.18
CA LEU A 22 10.66 15.80 1.98
C LEU A 22 9.65 14.67 2.18
N LEU A 23 10.08 13.51 2.68
CA LEU A 23 9.20 12.37 2.96
C LEU A 23 8.15 12.73 4.02
N THR A 24 8.52 13.50 5.04
CA THR A 24 7.60 13.99 6.06
C THR A 24 6.58 14.97 5.47
N ALA A 25 7.02 15.89 4.61
CA ALA A 25 6.14 16.85 3.94
C ALA A 25 5.15 16.14 3.02
N ALA A 26 5.60 15.18 2.22
CA ALA A 26 4.76 14.35 1.35
C ALA A 26 3.73 13.56 2.16
N ALA A 27 4.14 12.90 3.25
CA ALA A 27 3.24 12.16 4.12
C ALA A 27 2.18 13.06 4.79
N ARG A 28 2.55 14.28 5.21
CA ARG A 28 1.63 15.26 5.79
C ARG A 28 0.63 15.79 4.78
N THR A 29 1.07 16.11 3.57
CA THR A 29 0.18 16.58 2.50
C THR A 29 -0.84 15.50 2.14
N ARG A 30 -0.40 14.25 2.05
CA ARG A 30 -1.29 13.11 1.89
C ARG A 30 -2.31 13.00 3.00
N LEU A 31 -1.88 13.10 4.26
CA LEU A 31 -2.80 13.03 5.41
C LEU A 31 -3.85 14.14 5.36
N ARG A 32 -3.45 15.36 4.99
CA ARG A 32 -4.39 16.48 4.79
C ARG A 32 -5.38 16.21 3.67
N ALA A 33 -4.91 15.81 2.48
CA ALA A 33 -5.79 15.50 1.36
C ALA A 33 -6.77 14.36 1.68
N ALA A 34 -6.32 13.35 2.43
CA ALA A 34 -7.20 12.29 2.92
C ALA A 34 -8.24 12.85 3.90
N HIS A 35 -7.87 13.76 4.82
CA HIS A 35 -8.81 14.41 5.75
C HIS A 35 -9.81 15.33 5.05
N ASP A 36 -9.37 16.14 4.09
CA ASP A 36 -10.21 17.12 3.38
C ASP A 36 -11.30 16.43 2.52
N GLY A 37 -11.04 15.20 2.06
CA GLY A 37 -11.99 14.40 1.29
C GLY A 37 -12.99 13.60 2.13
N LEU A 38 -12.97 13.69 3.46
CA LEU A 38 -13.84 12.91 4.34
C LEU A 38 -15.06 13.72 4.81
N GLY A 39 -16.28 13.25 4.54
CA GLY A 39 -17.51 13.92 4.98
C GLY A 39 -17.71 13.94 6.50
N ASP A 40 -18.43 14.92 7.06
CA ASP A 40 -18.57 15.14 8.52
C ASP A 40 -19.36 14.07 9.30
N GLY A 41 -19.79 12.98 8.65
CA GLY A 41 -20.60 11.92 9.25
C GLY A 41 -19.89 11.12 10.35
N PRO A 42 -20.64 10.43 11.23
CA PRO A 42 -20.07 9.52 12.21
C PRO A 42 -19.49 8.28 11.52
N VAL A 43 -18.20 8.01 11.71
CA VAL A 43 -17.51 6.89 11.05
C VAL A 43 -17.04 5.87 12.10
N PRO A 44 -17.15 4.55 11.84
CA PRO A 44 -16.70 3.54 12.78
C PRO A 44 -15.18 3.62 13.03
N TRP A 45 -14.78 4.06 14.22
CA TRP A 45 -13.37 4.03 14.63
C TRP A 45 -12.91 2.59 14.88
N GLY A 46 -11.66 2.28 14.50
CA GLY A 46 -11.04 1.00 14.79
C GLY A 46 -11.47 -0.16 13.88
N VAL A 47 -11.74 0.13 12.61
CA VAL A 47 -11.91 -0.90 11.58
C VAL A 47 -10.56 -1.47 11.13
N GLY A 48 -10.57 -2.74 10.74
CA GLY A 48 -9.42 -3.46 10.21
C GLY A 48 -9.82 -4.29 8.99
N VAL A 49 -8.81 -4.80 8.29
CA VAL A 49 -8.97 -5.82 7.25
C VAL A 49 -8.16 -7.04 7.63
N ALA A 50 -8.72 -8.22 7.41
CA ALA A 50 -7.98 -9.47 7.45
C ALA A 50 -7.99 -10.10 6.06
N VAL A 51 -6.82 -10.52 5.58
CA VAL A 51 -6.70 -11.19 4.28
C VAL A 51 -6.16 -12.59 4.53
N VAL A 52 -6.94 -13.60 4.16
CA VAL A 52 -6.49 -15.00 4.17
C VAL A 52 -5.76 -15.26 2.86
N VAL A 53 -4.54 -15.78 2.95
CA VAL A 53 -3.67 -16.05 1.80
C VAL A 53 -3.30 -17.53 1.77
N ALA A 54 -3.62 -18.21 0.66
CA ALA A 54 -3.17 -19.57 0.39
C ALA A 54 -1.79 -19.57 -0.25
N ASP A 55 -1.68 -18.89 -1.39
CA ASP A 55 -0.49 -18.82 -2.22
C ASP A 55 -0.26 -17.35 -2.60
N LEU A 56 1.01 -16.94 -2.62
CA LEU A 56 1.38 -15.58 -2.96
C LEU A 56 1.91 -15.51 -4.39
N ASP A 57 1.09 -14.94 -5.26
CA ASP A 57 1.48 -14.44 -6.57
C ASP A 57 1.28 -12.91 -6.59
N ALA A 58 2.32 -12.17 -6.95
CA ALA A 58 2.34 -10.71 -6.87
C ALA A 58 1.27 -10.06 -7.77
N ALA A 59 1.11 -10.56 -9.01
CA ALA A 59 0.14 -9.99 -9.96
C ALA A 59 -1.29 -10.20 -9.48
N THR A 60 -1.61 -11.45 -9.11
CA THR A 60 -2.92 -11.82 -8.58
C THR A 60 -3.22 -11.08 -7.27
N PHE A 61 -2.21 -10.86 -6.43
CA PHE A 61 -2.36 -10.07 -5.20
C PHE A 61 -2.71 -8.62 -5.51
N ILE A 62 -1.95 -7.95 -6.38
CA ILE A 62 -2.18 -6.55 -6.76
C ILE A 62 -3.57 -6.38 -7.38
N ALA A 63 -3.95 -7.25 -8.31
CA ALA A 63 -5.27 -7.25 -8.93
C ALA A 63 -6.38 -7.42 -7.88
N GLY A 64 -6.22 -8.38 -6.96
CA GLY A 64 -7.19 -8.65 -5.91
C GLY A 64 -7.33 -7.52 -4.89
N VAL A 65 -6.25 -6.80 -4.57
CA VAL A 65 -6.33 -5.59 -3.72
C VAL A 65 -7.13 -4.49 -4.42
N ALA A 66 -6.90 -4.26 -5.72
CA ALA A 66 -7.63 -3.26 -6.49
C ALA A 66 -9.13 -3.63 -6.57
N ASP A 67 -9.46 -4.88 -6.91
CA ASP A 67 -10.83 -5.41 -6.93
C ASP A 67 -11.52 -5.27 -5.57
N PHE A 68 -10.84 -5.64 -4.50
CA PHE A 68 -11.35 -5.47 -3.14
C PHE A 68 -11.67 -4.01 -2.82
N ALA A 69 -10.75 -3.08 -3.12
CA ALA A 69 -10.93 -1.67 -2.81
C ALA A 69 -12.03 -1.01 -3.65
N LEU A 70 -12.13 -1.35 -4.94
CA LEU A 70 -13.13 -0.81 -5.87
C LEU A 70 -14.55 -1.32 -5.58
N THR A 71 -14.70 -2.40 -4.78
CA THR A 71 -16.00 -2.95 -4.37
C THR A 71 -16.42 -2.53 -2.96
N LEU A 72 -15.66 -1.63 -2.32
CA LEU A 72 -16.05 -1.09 -1.02
C LEU A 72 -17.16 -0.04 -1.17
N PRO A 73 -18.23 -0.13 -0.36
CA PRO A 73 -19.19 0.95 -0.19
C PRO A 73 -18.53 2.25 0.30
N ASP A 74 -19.05 3.40 -0.12
CA ASP A 74 -18.48 4.72 0.17
C ASP A 74 -18.28 4.99 1.68
N ASP A 75 -19.20 4.53 2.54
CA ASP A 75 -19.08 4.67 3.99
C ASP A 75 -17.88 3.90 4.58
N LEU A 76 -17.53 2.76 3.99
CA LEU A 76 -16.33 2.00 4.36
C LEU A 76 -15.05 2.61 3.77
N CYS A 77 -15.15 3.27 2.61
CA CYS A 77 -14.05 4.05 2.02
C CYS A 77 -13.65 5.20 2.95
N GLU A 78 -14.62 5.95 3.47
CA GLU A 78 -14.37 7.01 4.47
C GLU A 78 -13.81 6.44 5.78
N GLY A 79 -14.35 5.30 6.23
CA GLY A 79 -13.84 4.51 7.34
C GLY A 79 -12.38 4.14 7.22
N TRP A 80 -11.93 3.82 6.01
CA TRP A 80 -10.56 3.41 5.75
C TRP A 80 -9.53 4.45 6.21
N TYR A 81 -9.75 5.69 5.78
CA TYR A 81 -8.83 6.80 6.04
C TYR A 81 -8.93 7.27 7.49
N ARG A 82 -10.14 7.40 8.05
CA ARG A 82 -10.33 7.88 9.42
C ARG A 82 -9.79 6.92 10.48
N ALA A 83 -9.91 5.62 10.26
CA ALA A 83 -9.49 4.62 11.23
C ALA A 83 -8.01 4.25 11.13
N PHE A 84 -7.26 4.78 10.14
CA PHE A 84 -5.93 4.28 9.77
C PHE A 84 -5.96 2.75 9.68
N THR A 85 -6.89 2.23 8.87
CA THR A 85 -7.25 0.81 8.83
C THR A 85 -6.01 -0.06 8.84
N ARG A 86 -5.97 -1.02 9.78
CA ARG A 86 -4.87 -1.97 9.85
C ARG A 86 -5.24 -3.21 9.07
N THR A 87 -4.34 -3.67 8.22
CA THR A 87 -4.47 -4.93 7.51
C THR A 87 -3.59 -6.01 8.15
N VAL A 88 -4.17 -7.18 8.40
CA VAL A 88 -3.44 -8.39 8.81
C VAL A 88 -3.55 -9.46 7.73
N PHE A 89 -2.42 -10.08 7.38
CA PHE A 89 -2.37 -11.19 6.44
C PHE A 89 -2.22 -12.49 7.21
N LEU A 90 -3.08 -13.46 6.92
CA LEU A 90 -3.22 -14.72 7.64
C LEU A 90 -3.01 -15.88 6.66
N ALA A 91 -2.10 -16.80 6.98
CA ALA A 91 -1.88 -17.98 6.17
C ALA A 91 -3.04 -18.98 6.35
N GLY A 92 -3.65 -19.40 5.25
CA GLY A 92 -4.77 -20.36 5.27
C GLY A 92 -5.39 -20.59 3.91
N ARG A 93 -6.30 -21.55 3.79
CA ARG A 93 -7.02 -21.85 2.54
C ARG A 93 -8.31 -21.02 2.46
N PRO A 94 -8.43 -20.03 1.55
CA PRO A 94 -9.60 -19.14 1.46
C PRO A 94 -10.94 -19.87 1.47
N ALA A 95 -11.12 -20.86 0.60
CA ALA A 95 -12.37 -21.63 0.51
C ALA A 95 -12.73 -22.36 1.83
N SER A 96 -11.75 -22.93 2.51
CA SER A 96 -11.97 -23.64 3.79
C SER A 96 -12.32 -22.67 4.93
N VAL A 97 -11.72 -21.47 4.92
CA VAL A 97 -12.01 -20.44 5.93
C VAL A 97 -13.37 -19.81 5.66
N ALA A 98 -13.68 -19.47 4.40
CA ALA A 98 -14.96 -18.90 3.98
C ALA A 98 -16.17 -19.79 4.33
N ALA A 99 -16.01 -21.12 4.23
CA ALA A 99 -17.05 -22.08 4.64
C ALA A 99 -17.36 -22.04 6.16
N ARG A 100 -16.41 -21.59 7.00
CA ARG A 100 -16.57 -21.50 8.47
C ARG A 100 -16.81 -20.07 8.95
N HIS A 101 -16.38 -19.09 8.17
CA HIS A 101 -16.49 -17.66 8.43
C HIS A 101 -17.00 -17.00 7.15
N PRO A 102 -18.33 -16.95 6.94
CA PRO A 102 -18.90 -16.29 5.78
C PRO A 102 -18.69 -14.77 5.85
N GLY A 103 -18.86 -14.07 4.72
CA GLY A 103 -18.73 -12.60 4.66
C GLY A 103 -17.38 -12.09 4.17
N CYS A 104 -16.54 -12.97 3.59
CA CYS A 104 -15.39 -12.53 2.82
C CYS A 104 -15.76 -12.11 1.39
N ARG A 105 -14.97 -11.18 0.86
CA ARG A 105 -14.86 -10.94 -0.58
C ARG A 105 -13.78 -11.87 -1.13
N THR A 106 -14.17 -12.68 -2.11
CA THR A 106 -13.27 -13.57 -2.86
C THR A 106 -13.55 -13.41 -4.33
N THR A 107 -12.51 -13.30 -5.14
CA THR A 107 -12.63 -13.57 -6.57
C THR A 107 -12.68 -15.11 -6.73
N ALA A 108 -13.59 -15.64 -7.55
CA ALA A 108 -13.79 -17.09 -7.66
C ALA A 108 -12.48 -17.81 -8.07
N GLY A 109 -12.02 -18.77 -7.27
CA GLY A 109 -10.77 -19.49 -7.51
C GLY A 109 -9.49 -18.73 -7.10
N ALA A 110 -9.60 -17.52 -6.57
CA ALA A 110 -8.43 -16.75 -6.16
C ALA A 110 -7.80 -17.30 -4.86
N PRO A 111 -6.47 -17.19 -4.71
CA PRO A 111 -5.75 -17.66 -3.53
C PRO A 111 -5.90 -16.71 -2.32
N TYR A 112 -6.87 -15.80 -2.36
CA TYR A 112 -7.08 -14.75 -1.36
C TYR A 112 -8.55 -14.62 -0.94
N ALA A 113 -8.78 -14.30 0.34
CA ALA A 113 -10.09 -13.88 0.85
C ALA A 113 -9.95 -12.66 1.76
N TRP A 114 -10.62 -11.56 1.41
CA TRP A 114 -10.64 -10.33 2.19
C TRP A 114 -11.84 -10.29 3.13
N TYR A 115 -11.59 -9.96 4.39
CA TYR A 115 -12.60 -9.73 5.41
C TYR A 115 -12.51 -8.30 5.90
N GLY A 116 -13.66 -7.64 5.99
CA GLY A 116 -13.76 -6.22 6.36
C GLY A 116 -13.76 -5.27 5.15
N PRO A 117 -13.59 -3.95 5.37
CA PRO A 117 -13.33 -3.30 6.66
C PRO A 117 -14.40 -3.63 7.71
N ALA A 118 -13.98 -4.06 8.90
CA ALA A 118 -14.87 -4.47 9.99
C ALA A 118 -14.25 -4.14 11.35
N ARG A 119 -15.05 -4.08 12.42
CA ARG A 119 -14.52 -3.80 13.76
C ARG A 119 -13.58 -4.92 14.17
N ARG A 120 -12.54 -4.58 14.94
CA ARG A 120 -11.54 -5.57 15.39
C ARG A 120 -12.16 -6.79 16.09
N GLY A 121 -13.26 -6.62 16.83
CA GLY A 121 -13.98 -7.73 17.48
C GLY A 121 -14.49 -8.79 16.50
N GLU A 122 -14.91 -8.37 15.31
CA GLU A 122 -15.46 -9.22 14.26
C GLU A 122 -14.37 -10.02 13.54
N LEU A 123 -13.14 -9.47 13.47
CA LEU A 123 -11.99 -10.14 12.86
C LEU A 123 -11.22 -11.06 13.84
N ARG A 124 -11.45 -10.92 15.15
CA ARG A 124 -10.74 -11.72 16.18
C ARG A 124 -10.82 -13.24 15.97
N PRO A 125 -11.94 -13.85 15.56
CA PRO A 125 -12.00 -15.29 15.32
C PRO A 125 -10.98 -15.76 14.28
N LEU A 126 -10.83 -15.01 13.18
CA LEU A 126 -9.87 -15.32 12.12
C LEU A 126 -8.43 -15.25 12.61
N SER A 127 -8.06 -14.16 13.29
CA SER A 127 -6.70 -13.97 13.82
C SER A 127 -6.32 -14.93 14.95
N ARG A 128 -7.29 -15.62 15.57
CA ARG A 128 -7.04 -16.67 16.57
C ARG A 128 -6.85 -18.05 15.95
N LEU A 129 -7.49 -18.30 14.81
CA LEU A 129 -7.46 -19.59 14.12
C LEU A 129 -6.24 -19.72 13.20
N LEU A 130 -5.83 -18.62 12.59
CA LEU A 130 -4.79 -18.59 11.56
C LEU A 130 -3.55 -17.87 12.05
N ARG A 131 -2.39 -18.25 11.50
CA ARG A 131 -1.13 -17.57 11.79
C ARG A 131 -0.97 -16.38 10.87
N ALA A 132 -0.56 -15.25 11.43
CA ALA A 132 -0.13 -14.12 10.62
C ALA A 132 1.18 -14.45 9.91
N PHE A 133 1.39 -13.87 8.73
CA PHE A 133 2.72 -13.87 8.10
C PHE A 133 3.69 -13.11 9.00
N ASP A 134 4.74 -13.81 9.43
CA ASP A 134 5.79 -13.27 10.27
C ASP A 134 7.13 -13.92 9.90
N GLY A 135 8.22 -13.17 10.05
CA GLY A 135 9.57 -13.62 9.72
C GLY A 135 10.22 -12.89 8.54
N PRO A 136 11.55 -13.01 8.39
CA PRO A 136 12.35 -12.18 7.48
C PRO A 136 12.38 -12.67 6.02
N ALA A 137 11.62 -13.71 5.69
CA ALA A 137 11.64 -14.31 4.35
C ALA A 137 11.30 -13.24 3.29
N PRO A 138 12.17 -13.05 2.27
CA PRO A 138 11.87 -12.13 1.20
C PRO A 138 10.74 -12.70 0.34
N ILE A 139 9.98 -11.81 -0.30
CA ILE A 139 9.05 -12.21 -1.34
C ILE A 139 9.82 -12.56 -2.63
N ASP A 140 9.34 -13.57 -3.35
CA ASP A 140 9.75 -13.82 -4.74
C ASP A 140 8.86 -13.01 -5.68
N VAL A 141 9.47 -12.13 -6.47
CA VAL A 141 8.77 -11.30 -7.46
C VAL A 141 9.45 -11.46 -8.83
N PRO A 142 8.69 -11.39 -9.93
CA PRO A 142 9.26 -11.46 -11.27
C PRO A 142 10.38 -10.43 -11.48
N THR A 143 11.39 -10.81 -12.28
CA THR A 143 12.40 -9.86 -12.72
C THR A 143 11.81 -8.95 -13.80
N GLY A 144 11.90 -7.64 -13.58
CA GLY A 144 11.40 -6.62 -14.51
C GLY A 144 9.98 -6.14 -14.19
N PRO A 145 9.44 -5.20 -14.99
CA PRO A 145 8.13 -4.60 -14.72
C PRO A 145 7.00 -5.63 -14.80
N LEU A 146 6.22 -5.72 -13.74
CA LEU A 146 5.02 -6.54 -13.65
C LEU A 146 3.82 -5.75 -14.20
N THR A 147 3.13 -6.30 -15.20
CA THR A 147 1.92 -5.68 -15.75
C THR A 147 0.68 -6.38 -15.19
N VAL A 148 -0.25 -5.61 -14.63
CA VAL A 148 -1.48 -6.10 -14.00
C VAL A 148 -2.67 -5.34 -14.54
N THR A 149 -3.70 -6.04 -15.02
CA THR A 149 -4.98 -5.42 -15.39
C THR A 149 -5.87 -5.30 -14.17
N VAL A 150 -6.45 -4.12 -13.94
CA VAL A 150 -7.44 -3.92 -12.87
C VAL A 150 -8.73 -4.64 -13.22
N PRO A 151 -9.26 -5.50 -12.34
CA PRO A 151 -10.51 -6.20 -12.59
C PRO A 151 -11.71 -5.25 -12.75
N GLY A 152 -12.68 -5.70 -13.55
CA GLY A 152 -13.91 -4.99 -13.85
C GLY A 152 -13.81 -4.10 -15.09
N GLY A 153 -14.74 -4.25 -16.03
CA GLY A 153 -14.85 -3.38 -17.21
C GLY A 153 -13.95 -3.74 -18.41
N GLU A 154 -14.16 -3.00 -19.50
CA GLU A 154 -13.32 -3.05 -20.70
C GLU A 154 -11.99 -2.32 -20.47
N PRO A 155 -10.92 -2.65 -21.23
CA PRO A 155 -9.65 -1.92 -21.14
C PRO A 155 -9.85 -0.42 -21.27
N SER A 156 -9.46 0.32 -20.23
CA SER A 156 -9.69 1.77 -20.15
C SER A 156 -8.69 2.57 -20.99
N GLY A 157 -7.56 1.96 -21.36
CA GLY A 157 -6.41 2.62 -21.98
C GLY A 157 -5.55 3.44 -21.02
N HIS A 158 -5.95 3.58 -19.75
CA HIS A 158 -5.15 4.24 -18.72
C HIS A 158 -4.03 3.32 -18.23
N VAL A 159 -2.86 3.93 -18.02
CA VAL A 159 -1.67 3.26 -17.50
C VAL A 159 -1.27 3.96 -16.22
N VAL A 160 -1.10 3.17 -15.17
CA VAL A 160 -0.71 3.60 -13.84
C VAL A 160 0.65 2.99 -13.53
N ASP A 161 1.66 3.82 -13.34
CA ASP A 161 3.01 3.37 -13.04
C ASP A 161 3.23 3.36 -11.52
N ALA A 162 3.82 2.28 -11.01
CA ALA A 162 4.15 2.14 -9.61
C ALA A 162 5.56 1.57 -9.43
N ALA A 163 6.27 2.05 -8.42
CA ALA A 163 7.55 1.50 -7.97
C ALA A 163 7.40 1.02 -6.52
N VAL A 164 7.91 -0.17 -6.19
CA VAL A 164 7.79 -0.78 -4.86
C VAL A 164 9.16 -1.24 -4.35
N ALA A 165 9.51 -0.83 -3.14
CA ALA A 165 10.74 -1.28 -2.48
C ALA A 165 10.57 -2.70 -1.91
N ILE A 166 11.45 -3.62 -2.26
CA ILE A 166 11.46 -5.02 -1.78
C ILE A 166 12.72 -5.40 -0.98
N GLY A 167 13.78 -4.58 -1.02
CA GLY A 167 15.03 -4.88 -0.31
C GLY A 167 14.87 -4.78 1.21
N GLY A 168 15.21 -5.86 1.91
CA GLY A 168 15.04 -5.95 3.37
C GLY A 168 13.59 -5.90 3.83
N VAL A 169 12.64 -6.22 2.95
CA VAL A 169 11.20 -6.25 3.24
C VAL A 169 10.76 -7.71 3.37
N SER A 170 10.17 -8.05 4.52
CA SER A 170 9.58 -9.38 4.72
C SER A 170 8.36 -9.59 3.81
N THR A 171 7.96 -10.83 3.56
CA THR A 171 6.69 -11.13 2.87
C THR A 171 5.50 -10.43 3.53
N GLY A 172 5.42 -10.45 4.86
CA GLY A 172 4.34 -9.78 5.60
C GLY A 172 4.33 -8.27 5.40
N ASP A 173 5.50 -7.63 5.46
CA ASP A 173 5.62 -6.19 5.24
C ASP A 173 5.31 -5.82 3.77
N TYR A 174 5.74 -6.64 2.80
CA TYR A 174 5.40 -6.46 1.39
C TYR A 174 3.88 -6.44 1.20
N LEU A 175 3.18 -7.44 1.73
CA LEU A 175 1.73 -7.55 1.63
C LEU A 175 1.05 -6.30 2.19
N VAL A 176 1.52 -5.80 3.34
CA VAL A 176 1.02 -4.56 3.95
C VAL A 176 1.32 -3.35 3.07
N HIS A 177 2.55 -3.18 2.59
CA HIS A 177 2.94 -2.01 1.81
C HIS A 177 2.19 -1.94 0.48
N VAL A 178 2.14 -3.05 -0.26
CA VAL A 178 1.44 -3.13 -1.55
C VAL A 178 -0.07 -3.00 -1.35
N HIS A 179 -0.65 -3.66 -0.35
CA HIS A 179 -2.08 -3.52 -0.08
C HIS A 179 -2.48 -2.08 0.19
N HIS A 180 -1.74 -1.36 1.05
CA HIS A 180 -2.05 0.04 1.34
C HIS A 180 -1.79 0.94 0.14
N LEU A 181 -0.72 0.71 -0.61
CA LEU A 181 -0.43 1.48 -1.81
C LEU A 181 -1.58 1.37 -2.82
N ILE A 182 -1.99 0.16 -3.17
CA ILE A 182 -2.99 -0.09 -4.21
C ILE A 182 -4.40 0.25 -3.72
N ALA A 183 -4.79 -0.18 -2.52
CA ALA A 183 -6.14 0.11 -2.01
C ALA A 183 -6.37 1.61 -1.87
N GLU A 184 -5.42 2.36 -1.31
CA GLU A 184 -5.59 3.80 -1.14
C GLU A 184 -5.52 4.56 -2.47
N ALA A 185 -4.77 4.07 -3.46
CA ALA A 185 -4.84 4.63 -4.81
C ALA A 185 -6.23 4.41 -5.44
N ALA A 186 -6.80 3.22 -5.33
CA ALA A 186 -8.15 2.92 -5.83
C ALA A 186 -9.22 3.77 -5.11
N LEU A 187 -9.16 3.85 -3.78
CA LEU A 187 -10.07 4.67 -2.97
C LEU A 187 -9.97 6.18 -3.27
N ARG A 188 -8.89 6.65 -3.90
CA ARG A 188 -8.71 8.04 -4.34
C ARG A 188 -9.06 8.26 -5.80
N GLY A 189 -9.50 7.21 -6.51
CA GLY A 189 -9.78 7.26 -7.95
C GLY A 189 -8.53 7.33 -8.83
N LEU A 190 -7.34 7.04 -8.29
CA LEU A 190 -6.08 6.98 -9.05
C LEU A 190 -5.96 5.70 -9.87
N ILE A 191 -6.72 4.67 -9.48
CA ILE A 191 -6.86 3.41 -10.19
C ILE A 191 -8.36 3.18 -10.38
N GLY A 192 -8.77 2.79 -11.58
CA GLY A 192 -10.13 2.38 -11.89
C GLY A 192 -10.21 1.03 -12.60
N PRO A 193 -11.42 0.46 -12.72
CA PRO A 193 -11.66 -0.78 -13.46
C PRO A 193 -11.14 -0.69 -14.91
N GLY A 194 -10.46 -1.72 -15.39
CA GLY A 194 -9.92 -1.80 -16.76
C GLY A 194 -8.57 -1.10 -16.97
N ASP A 195 -8.02 -0.41 -15.96
CA ASP A 195 -6.70 0.21 -16.03
C ASP A 195 -5.58 -0.83 -16.07
N THR A 196 -4.42 -0.42 -16.61
CA THR A 196 -3.19 -1.23 -16.59
C THR A 196 -2.23 -0.67 -15.54
N LEU A 197 -1.93 -1.44 -14.49
CA LEU A 197 -0.84 -1.14 -13.58
C LEU A 197 0.47 -1.72 -14.09
N ARG A 198 1.53 -0.90 -14.13
CA ARG A 198 2.91 -1.33 -14.32
C ARG A 198 3.65 -1.17 -13.01
N VAL A 199 4.09 -2.28 -12.43
CA VAL A 199 4.71 -2.31 -11.11
C VAL A 199 6.17 -2.73 -11.24
N ASP A 200 7.06 -1.81 -10.88
CA ASP A 200 8.50 -2.03 -10.86
C ASP A 200 8.97 -2.33 -9.43
N HIS A 201 9.41 -3.55 -9.18
CA HIS A 201 9.94 -3.98 -7.89
C HIS A 201 11.44 -3.68 -7.82
N ARG A 202 11.84 -2.79 -6.92
CA ARG A 202 13.23 -2.33 -6.75
C ARG A 202 13.79 -2.69 -5.39
N LYS A 203 15.11 -2.88 -5.31
CA LYS A 203 15.78 -3.12 -4.02
C LYS A 203 15.55 -1.96 -3.04
N ALA A 204 15.65 -0.73 -3.52
CA ALA A 204 15.33 0.48 -2.78
C ALA A 204 14.72 1.52 -3.72
N LEU A 205 14.00 2.48 -3.15
CA LEU A 205 13.51 3.66 -3.85
C LEU A 205 14.32 4.85 -3.32
N ASP A 206 15.11 5.45 -4.18
CA ASP A 206 15.90 6.64 -3.85
C ASP A 206 14.97 7.85 -3.81
N THR A 207 14.93 8.55 -2.67
CA THR A 207 14.13 9.76 -2.50
C THR A 207 14.43 10.80 -3.56
N ALA A 208 15.69 10.91 -4.00
CA ALA A 208 16.11 11.88 -5.01
C ALA A 208 15.45 11.61 -6.38
N GLU A 209 15.30 10.35 -6.77
CA GLU A 209 14.66 9.94 -8.02
C GLU A 209 13.18 10.33 -8.05
N PHE A 210 12.50 10.27 -6.89
CA PHE A 210 11.08 10.54 -6.77
C PHE A 210 10.76 11.97 -6.29
N ARG A 211 11.75 12.87 -6.21
CA ARG A 211 11.58 14.21 -5.63
C ARG A 211 10.41 14.99 -6.22
N ASP A 212 10.27 14.97 -7.55
CA ASP A 212 9.18 15.65 -8.24
C ASP A 212 7.82 15.04 -7.92
N LEU A 213 7.72 13.71 -7.83
CA LEU A 213 6.48 13.01 -7.47
C LEU A 213 6.11 13.18 -5.99
N LEU A 214 7.11 13.41 -5.13
CA LEU A 214 6.92 13.68 -3.70
C LEU A 214 6.51 15.14 -3.43
N ALA A 215 6.59 16.02 -4.43
CA ALA A 215 6.20 17.42 -4.28
C ALA A 215 4.71 17.53 -3.92
N PRO A 216 4.33 18.37 -2.94
CA PRO A 216 2.94 18.56 -2.54
C PRO A 216 1.99 18.92 -3.71
N ALA A 217 2.49 19.62 -4.73
CA ALA A 217 1.73 19.99 -5.92
C ALA A 217 1.32 18.80 -6.82
N ARG A 218 1.94 17.62 -6.63
CA ARG A 218 1.62 16.36 -7.34
C ARG A 218 0.77 15.41 -6.49
N ALA A 219 0.42 15.81 -5.27
CA ALA A 219 -0.28 14.93 -4.34
C ALA A 219 -1.64 14.45 -4.87
N ASP A 220 -2.28 15.21 -5.76
CA ASP A 220 -3.57 14.88 -6.39
C ASP A 220 -3.53 13.63 -7.28
N ARG A 221 -2.40 13.37 -7.94
CA ARG A 221 -2.21 12.27 -8.90
C ARG A 221 -1.25 11.18 -8.43
N VAL A 222 -0.59 11.40 -7.29
CA VAL A 222 0.40 10.48 -6.73
C VAL A 222 -0.11 9.85 -5.43
N GLN A 223 0.10 8.55 -5.31
CA GLN A 223 -0.06 7.78 -4.10
C GLN A 223 1.31 7.33 -3.60
N THR A 224 1.60 7.55 -2.32
CA THR A 224 2.87 7.13 -1.71
C THR A 224 2.62 6.21 -0.52
N ARG A 225 3.53 5.26 -0.31
CA ARG A 225 3.62 4.44 0.90
C ARG A 225 4.88 4.83 1.66
N ILE A 226 4.73 5.82 2.54
CA ILE A 226 5.81 6.29 3.44
C ILE A 226 5.50 5.78 4.84
N THR A 227 6.42 5.04 5.43
CA THR A 227 6.31 4.58 6.82
C THR A 227 7.69 4.42 7.44
N ARG A 228 7.73 4.36 8.78
CA ARG A 228 8.97 4.09 9.51
C ARG A 228 9.47 2.69 9.20
N SER A 229 10.77 2.56 9.00
CA SER A 229 11.42 1.25 8.93
C SER A 229 11.31 0.54 10.28
N ARG A 230 11.17 -0.79 10.28
CA ARG A 230 11.22 -1.59 11.51
C ARG A 230 12.64 -1.63 12.09
N THR A 231 13.66 -1.51 11.24
CA THR A 231 15.08 -1.50 11.65
C THR A 231 15.57 -0.10 12.02
N GLU A 232 14.94 0.95 11.46
CA GLU A 232 15.29 2.34 11.68
C GLU A 232 14.01 3.15 11.97
N PRO A 233 13.40 2.98 13.16
CA PRO A 233 12.07 3.52 13.45
C PRO A 233 12.04 5.06 13.51
N HIS A 234 13.20 5.71 13.57
CA HIS A 234 13.31 7.17 13.60
C HIS A 234 13.34 7.80 12.20
N HIS A 235 13.49 6.99 11.14
CA HIS A 235 13.61 7.49 9.77
C HIS A 235 12.40 7.03 8.93
N PRO A 236 11.63 7.97 8.34
CA PRO A 236 10.65 7.61 7.33
C PRO A 236 11.35 6.99 6.12
N ARG A 237 10.77 5.92 5.58
CA ARG A 237 11.24 5.24 4.37
C ARG A 237 10.12 5.21 3.34
N LEU A 238 10.50 5.41 2.09
CA LEU A 238 9.63 5.25 0.93
C LEU A 238 9.58 3.77 0.51
N TYR A 239 8.40 3.16 0.61
CA TYR A 239 8.17 1.77 0.22
C TYR A 239 7.39 1.63 -1.08
N GLY A 240 6.71 2.69 -1.51
CA GLY A 240 6.00 2.68 -2.76
C GLY A 240 5.65 4.08 -3.24
N VAL A 241 5.68 4.26 -4.56
CA VAL A 241 5.16 5.43 -5.26
C VAL A 241 4.28 4.89 -6.39
N LEU A 242 3.13 5.49 -6.59
CA LEU A 242 2.24 5.22 -7.70
C LEU A 242 1.81 6.56 -8.30
N GLU A 243 2.00 6.72 -9.60
CA GLU A 243 1.56 7.87 -10.36
C GLU A 243 0.45 7.46 -11.31
N SER A 244 -0.67 8.17 -11.23
CA SER A 244 -1.78 7.98 -12.15
C SER A 244 -1.76 9.05 -13.23
N ASN A 245 -2.01 8.63 -14.47
CA ASN A 245 -2.31 9.54 -15.56
C ASN A 245 -3.78 9.98 -15.60
N ARG A 246 -4.61 9.48 -14.68
CA ARG A 246 -5.99 9.95 -14.50
C ARG A 246 -5.93 11.36 -13.88
N LEU A 247 -6.43 12.35 -14.61
CA LEU A 247 -6.81 13.61 -13.99
C LEU A 247 -8.13 13.37 -13.23
N GLN A 248 -8.32 13.99 -12.07
CA GLN A 248 -9.64 14.07 -11.45
C GLN A 248 -10.59 14.80 -12.43
N GLY A 249 -11.25 14.06 -13.30
CA GLY A 249 -12.49 14.48 -13.94
C GLY A 249 -13.56 14.39 -12.87
N GLY A 250 -14.13 15.53 -12.48
CA GLY A 250 -15.14 15.63 -11.43
C GLY A 250 -16.25 14.59 -11.62
N HIS A 251 -16.63 13.98 -10.51
CA HIS A 251 -17.96 13.40 -10.37
C HIS A 251 -19.02 14.49 -10.60
#